data_AF-A0A4P5PGA8-F1
#
_entry.id   AF-A0A4P5PGA8-F1
#
_cell.length_a   1.000
_cell.length_b   1.000
_cell.length_c   1.000
_cell.angle_alpha   90.00
_cell.angle_beta   90.00
_cell.angle_gamma   90.00
#
_symmetry.space_group_name_H-M   'P 1'
#
loop_
_entity.id
_entity.type
_entity.pdbx_description
1 polymer ?
#
loop_
_entity_poly.entity_id
_entity_poly.type
_entity_poly.pdbx_seq_one_letter_code
_entity_poly.pdbx_strand_id
1 'polypeptide(L)'
;MDKYNAKTSFQKWFSAIKFEELSEKAKNWIFQFDSYSKKLDFTTTIKILLHAVYEELPSYREIDRAFMDRRLCEEIGIDSLCYSSLSRKTAEISQDVLIEIFTQLARKVSEQRPSSKTNSLQLVDSTTIPLNRTRFP
;
A
#
# COMPACT_ATOMS: atom_id res chain seq x y z
N MET A 1 -4.62 -21.09 25.68
CA MET A 1 -5.52 -19.91 25.70
C MET A 1 -4.71 -18.81 25.04
N ASP A 2 -4.64 -18.83 23.70
CA ASP A 2 -3.77 -17.97 22.90
C ASP A 2 -4.60 -17.36 21.78
N LYS A 3 -5.30 -16.24 22.03
CA LYS A 3 -6.12 -15.65 20.94
C LYS A 3 -6.48 -14.18 21.08
N TYR A 4 -5.58 -13.34 21.60
CA TYR A 4 -5.80 -11.88 21.60
C TYR A 4 -4.54 -11.05 21.32
N ASN A 5 -3.55 -11.60 20.61
CA ASN A 5 -2.37 -10.85 20.16
C ASN A 5 -2.07 -11.00 18.66
N ALA A 6 -3.06 -11.42 17.88
CA ALA A 6 -2.89 -11.54 16.44
C ALA A 6 -3.04 -10.15 15.81
N LYS A 7 -1.93 -9.46 15.55
CA LYS A 7 -1.88 -8.51 14.44
C LYS A 7 -2.42 -9.25 13.23
N THR A 8 -3.64 -8.93 12.82
CA THR A 8 -4.29 -9.59 11.68
C THR A 8 -3.42 -9.42 10.44
N SER A 9 -3.59 -10.27 9.43
CA SER A 9 -2.85 -10.12 8.17
C SER A 9 -3.06 -8.73 7.57
N PHE A 10 -4.24 -8.15 7.77
CA PHE A 10 -4.57 -6.77 7.42
C PHE A 10 -3.70 -5.75 8.18
N GLN A 11 -3.65 -5.82 9.51
CA GLN A 11 -2.81 -4.93 10.32
C GLN A 11 -1.32 -5.08 10.01
N LYS A 12 -0.85 -6.28 9.69
CA LYS A 12 0.53 -6.52 9.24
C LYS A 12 0.82 -5.77 7.95
N TRP A 13 -0.06 -5.86 6.97
CA TRP A 13 0.12 -5.14 5.71
C TRP A 13 0.07 -3.63 5.90
N PHE A 14 -0.89 -3.13 6.68
CA PHE A 14 -0.99 -1.70 6.98
C PHE A 14 0.26 -1.17 7.71
N SER A 15 0.83 -1.95 8.63
CA SER A 15 2.07 -1.59 9.34
C SER A 15 3.30 -1.44 8.43
N ALA A 16 3.22 -1.86 7.17
CA ALA A 16 4.27 -1.61 6.19
C ALA A 16 4.30 -0.14 5.72
N ILE A 17 3.23 0.63 5.89
CA ILE A 17 3.20 2.07 5.61
C ILE A 17 3.76 2.79 6.83
N LYS A 18 4.83 3.57 6.66
CA LYS A 18 5.43 4.35 7.77
C LYS A 18 5.18 5.83 7.51
N PHE A 19 4.11 6.36 8.11
CA PHE A 19 3.72 7.76 7.95
C PHE A 19 4.76 8.74 8.51
N GLU A 20 5.60 8.31 9.45
CA GLU A 20 6.66 9.11 10.05
C GLU A 20 7.81 9.40 9.07
N GLU A 21 7.99 8.55 8.06
CA GLU A 21 9.02 8.71 7.02
C GLU A 21 8.54 9.54 5.82
N LEU A 22 7.27 9.99 5.83
CA LEU A 22 6.75 10.89 4.79
C LEU A 22 7.36 12.30 4.92
N SER A 23 7.34 13.03 3.82
CA SER A 23 7.76 14.42 3.71
C SER A 23 6.93 15.32 4.65
N GLU A 24 7.53 16.42 5.09
CA GLU A 24 6.83 17.42 5.91
C GLU A 24 5.58 17.99 5.19
N LYS A 25 5.63 18.11 3.86
CA LYS A 25 4.48 18.51 3.06
C LYS A 25 3.33 17.50 3.21
N ALA A 26 3.62 16.21 3.05
CA ALA A 26 2.61 15.16 3.19
C ALA A 26 2.07 15.07 4.63
N LYS A 27 2.93 15.14 5.63
CA LYS A 27 2.52 15.15 7.05
C LYS A 27 1.60 16.33 7.37
N ASN A 28 1.95 17.53 6.92
CA ASN A 28 1.12 18.73 7.12
C ASN A 28 -0.23 18.60 6.41
N TRP A 29 -0.25 18.02 5.21
CA TRP A 29 -1.50 17.75 4.49
C TRP A 29 -2.38 16.74 5.24
N ILE A 30 -1.79 15.65 5.76
CA ILE A 30 -2.52 14.64 6.57
C ILE A 30 -3.10 15.30 7.82
N PHE A 31 -2.31 16.11 8.54
CA PHE A 31 -2.79 16.85 9.70
C PHE A 31 -3.98 17.76 9.37
N GLN A 32 -3.92 18.48 8.24
CA GLN A 32 -5.04 19.29 7.78
C GLN A 32 -6.26 18.42 7.45
N PHE A 33 -6.08 17.32 6.71
CA PHE A 33 -7.15 16.38 6.38
C PHE A 33 -7.90 15.89 7.62
N ASP A 34 -7.17 15.55 8.69
CA ASP A 34 -7.73 15.06 9.95
C ASP A 34 -8.43 16.18 10.74
N SER A 35 -7.88 17.40 10.73
CA SER A 35 -8.44 18.54 11.47
C SER A 35 -9.84 18.95 11.01
N TYR A 36 -10.13 18.83 9.71
CA TYR A 36 -11.40 19.24 9.13
C TYR A 36 -12.50 18.18 9.25
N SER A 37 -12.19 16.95 9.70
CA SER A 37 -13.19 15.89 9.79
C SER A 37 -13.15 15.09 11.08
N LYS A 38 -14.13 15.37 11.95
CA LYS A 38 -14.33 14.65 13.22
C LYS A 38 -14.68 13.16 13.09
N LYS A 39 -14.94 12.63 11.89
CA LYS A 39 -15.54 11.30 11.70
C LYS A 39 -14.70 10.30 10.90
N LEU A 40 -13.72 10.76 10.11
CA LEU A 40 -12.91 9.87 9.30
C LEU A 40 -11.54 10.49 9.05
N ASP A 41 -10.55 10.04 9.82
CA ASP A 41 -9.16 10.44 9.64
C ASP A 41 -8.54 9.77 8.40
N PHE A 42 -7.38 10.26 8.00
CA PHE A 42 -6.66 9.80 6.82
C PHE A 42 -6.28 8.32 6.94
N THR A 43 -5.75 7.94 8.10
CA THR A 43 -5.31 6.57 8.39
C THR A 43 -6.44 5.56 8.20
N THR A 44 -7.60 5.86 8.74
CA THR A 44 -8.82 5.07 8.67
C THR A 44 -9.37 5.06 7.25
N THR A 45 -9.35 6.20 6.56
CA THR A 45 -9.74 6.28 5.14
C THR A 45 -8.89 5.35 4.28
N ILE A 46 -7.56 5.35 4.46
CA ILE A 46 -6.66 4.44 3.74
C ILE A 46 -6.97 3.00 4.11
N LYS A 47 -7.15 2.64 5.39
CA LYS A 47 -7.53 1.27 5.79
C LYS A 47 -8.81 0.78 5.10
N ILE A 48 -9.84 1.63 5.02
CA ILE A 48 -11.10 1.28 4.35
C ILE A 48 -10.88 1.03 2.86
N LEU A 49 -10.19 1.93 2.18
CA LEU A 49 -9.89 1.78 0.75
C LEU A 49 -9.03 0.54 0.49
N LEU A 50 -8.11 0.25 1.39
CA LEU A 50 -7.23 -0.90 1.33
C LEU A 50 -8.01 -2.21 1.45
N HIS A 51 -8.95 -2.29 2.40
CA HIS A 51 -9.87 -3.40 2.54
C HIS A 51 -10.77 -3.54 1.30
N ALA A 52 -11.29 -2.43 0.76
CA ALA A 52 -12.09 -2.43 -0.45
C ALA A 52 -11.34 -2.98 -1.66
N VAL A 53 -10.06 -2.67 -1.82
CA VAL A 53 -9.22 -3.26 -2.88
C VAL A 53 -8.98 -4.75 -2.62
N TYR A 54 -8.75 -5.14 -1.36
CA TYR A 54 -8.50 -6.54 -0.99
C TYR A 54 -9.71 -7.46 -1.22
N GLU A 55 -10.91 -7.00 -0.88
CA GLU A 55 -12.18 -7.73 -1.08
C GLU A 55 -12.83 -7.42 -2.44
N GLU A 56 -12.13 -6.70 -3.33
CA GLU A 56 -12.61 -6.33 -4.67
C GLU A 56 -13.96 -5.60 -4.68
N LEU A 57 -14.22 -4.73 -3.70
CA LEU A 57 -15.48 -4.00 -3.56
C LEU A 57 -15.57 -2.89 -4.63
N PRO A 58 -16.51 -2.98 -5.60
CA PRO A 58 -16.56 -2.13 -6.80
C PRO A 58 -17.16 -0.74 -6.55
N SER A 59 -17.81 -0.49 -5.40
CA SER A 59 -18.47 0.79 -5.15
C SER A 59 -18.48 1.21 -3.69
N TYR A 60 -18.55 2.52 -3.43
CA TYR A 60 -18.68 3.06 -2.06
C TYR A 60 -19.90 2.50 -1.30
N ARG A 61 -20.97 2.11 -2.00
CA ARG A 61 -22.15 1.49 -1.37
C ARG A 61 -21.87 0.06 -0.91
N GLU A 62 -21.05 -0.67 -1.65
CA GLU A 62 -20.64 -2.03 -1.26
C GLU A 62 -19.62 -2.00 -0.13
N ILE A 63 -18.73 -1.01 -0.12
CA ILE A 63 -17.89 -0.72 1.04
C ILE A 63 -18.77 -0.45 2.26
N ASP A 64 -19.74 0.46 2.17
CA ASP A 64 -20.66 0.78 3.27
C ASP A 64 -21.41 -0.46 3.81
N ARG A 65 -21.83 -1.37 2.92
CA ARG A 65 -22.45 -2.64 3.28
C ARG A 65 -21.50 -3.59 4.01
N ALA A 66 -20.25 -3.72 3.56
CA ALA A 66 -19.24 -4.54 4.23
C ALA A 66 -19.00 -4.05 5.67
N PHE A 67 -18.98 -2.73 5.86
CA PHE A 67 -18.83 -2.09 7.17
C PHE A 67 -20.12 -2.03 8.01
N MET A 68 -21.17 -2.76 7.63
CA MET A 68 -22.27 -3.09 8.57
C MET A 68 -21.87 -4.18 9.56
N ASP A 69 -20.83 -4.98 9.25
CA ASP A 69 -20.27 -5.91 10.23
C ASP A 69 -19.47 -5.16 11.30
N ARG A 70 -19.98 -5.21 12.53
CA ARG A 70 -19.35 -4.57 13.68
C ARG A 70 -17.93 -5.06 13.94
N ARG A 71 -17.61 -6.32 13.61
CA ARG A 71 -16.26 -6.89 13.79
C ARG A 71 -15.23 -6.17 12.90
N LEU A 72 -15.60 -5.88 11.65
CA LEU A 72 -14.76 -5.16 10.70
C LEU A 72 -14.56 -3.70 11.14
N CYS A 73 -15.63 -3.06 11.62
CA CYS A 73 -15.58 -1.72 12.21
C CYS A 73 -14.64 -1.66 13.42
N GLU A 74 -14.72 -2.62 14.33
CA GLU A 74 -13.85 -2.75 15.51
C GLU A 74 -12.38 -3.00 15.11
N GLU A 75 -12.11 -3.81 14.08
CA GLU A 75 -10.75 -4.06 13.59
C GLU A 75 -10.09 -2.81 12.99
N ILE A 76 -10.88 -1.96 12.33
CA ILE A 76 -10.40 -0.73 11.70
C ILE A 76 -10.35 0.45 12.67
N GLY A 77 -11.18 0.41 13.72
CA GLY A 77 -11.24 1.42 14.79
C GLY A 77 -12.32 2.48 14.58
N ILE A 78 -13.44 2.13 13.95
CA ILE A 78 -14.58 3.05 13.74
C ILE A 78 -15.87 2.47 14.32
N ASP A 79 -16.82 3.34 14.67
CA ASP A 79 -18.14 2.93 15.15
C ASP A 79 -19.10 2.60 13.99
N SER A 80 -19.00 3.35 12.89
CA SER A 80 -19.83 3.19 11.71
C SER A 80 -19.20 3.87 10.51
N LEU A 81 -19.52 3.38 9.31
CA LEU A 81 -19.16 4.00 8.05
C LEU A 81 -20.39 4.65 7.40
N CYS A 82 -20.18 5.74 6.66
CA CYS A 82 -21.19 6.30 5.79
C CYS A 82 -20.57 6.56 4.41
N TYR A 83 -21.11 5.91 3.37
CA TYR A 83 -20.61 6.02 1.99
C TYR A 83 -20.46 7.47 1.51
N SER A 84 -21.38 8.36 1.89
CA SER A 84 -21.35 9.77 1.44
C SER A 84 -20.21 10.57 2.06
N SER A 85 -19.82 10.22 3.29
CA SER A 85 -18.65 10.80 3.95
C SER A 85 -17.37 10.24 3.34
N LEU A 86 -17.32 8.92 3.10
CA LEU A 86 -16.19 8.27 2.45
C LEU A 86 -15.93 8.85 1.06
N SER A 87 -16.96 8.95 0.22
CA SER A 87 -16.83 9.48 -1.15
C SER A 87 -16.28 10.90 -1.19
N ARG A 88 -16.77 11.80 -0.32
CA ARG A 88 -16.25 13.17 -0.21
C ARG A 88 -14.79 13.18 0.25
N LYS A 89 -14.47 12.36 1.24
CA LYS A 89 -13.12 12.23 1.80
C LYS A 89 -12.12 11.72 0.77
N THR A 90 -12.47 10.68 0.03
CA THR A 90 -11.61 10.12 -1.00
C THR A 90 -11.33 11.15 -2.11
N ALA A 91 -12.29 12.01 -2.45
CA ALA A 91 -12.09 13.07 -3.42
C ALA A 91 -11.14 14.19 -2.94
N GLU A 92 -11.00 14.37 -1.63
CA GLU A 92 -10.06 15.33 -1.04
C GLU A 92 -8.62 14.81 -1.03
N ILE A 93 -8.40 13.49 -1.12
CA ILE A 93 -7.07 12.88 -0.95
C ILE A 93 -6.08 13.42 -1.99
N SER A 94 -4.97 13.98 -1.50
CA SER A 94 -3.88 14.44 -2.35
C SER A 94 -3.18 13.28 -3.04
N GLN A 95 -3.08 13.36 -4.36
CA GLN A 95 -2.34 12.40 -5.16
C GLN A 95 -0.85 12.37 -4.80
N ASP A 96 -0.25 13.51 -4.45
CA ASP A 96 1.16 13.60 -4.02
C ASP A 96 1.43 12.67 -2.82
N VAL A 97 0.52 12.67 -1.84
CA VAL A 97 0.64 11.84 -0.63
C VAL A 97 0.53 10.36 -0.98
N LEU A 98 -0.38 9.99 -1.88
CA LEU A 98 -0.51 8.60 -2.34
C LEU A 98 0.72 8.12 -3.10
N ILE A 99 1.30 8.97 -3.96
CA ILE A 99 2.55 8.67 -4.69
C ILE A 99 3.69 8.44 -3.71
N GLU A 100 3.78 9.24 -2.66
CA GLU A 100 4.84 9.11 -1.66
C GLU A 100 4.72 7.79 -0.88
N ILE A 101 3.51 7.44 -0.43
CA ILE A 101 3.23 6.14 0.21
C ILE A 101 3.57 4.99 -0.74
N PHE A 102 3.15 5.07 -2.01
CA PHE A 102 3.45 4.04 -3.00
C PHE A 102 4.95 3.88 -3.22
N THR A 103 5.68 4.98 -3.35
CA THR A 103 7.14 4.99 -3.56
C THR A 103 7.86 4.37 -2.37
N GLN A 104 7.42 4.69 -1.15
CA GLN A 104 7.95 4.08 0.08
C GLN A 104 7.77 2.56 0.08
N LEU A 105 6.57 2.07 -0.28
CA LEU A 105 6.29 0.64 -0.36
C LEU A 105 7.10 -0.04 -1.47
N ALA A 106 7.19 0.58 -2.65
CA ALA A 106 7.97 0.07 -3.78
C ALA A 106 9.47 -0.04 -3.44
N ARG A 107 10.01 0.93 -2.70
CA ARG A 107 11.39 0.88 -2.20
C ARG A 107 11.61 -0.33 -1.29
N LYS A 108 10.70 -0.59 -0.35
CA LYS A 108 10.79 -1.78 0.53
C LYS A 108 10.77 -3.09 -0.25
N VAL A 109 9.97 -3.18 -1.31
CA VAL A 109 9.95 -4.36 -2.19
C VAL A 109 11.28 -4.51 -2.94
N SER A 110 11.84 -3.39 -3.42
CA SER A 110 13.15 -3.37 -4.10
C SER A 110 14.30 -3.80 -3.18
N GLU A 111 14.27 -3.40 -1.90
CA GLU A 111 15.28 -3.79 -0.91
C GLU A 111 15.20 -5.29 -0.53
N GLN A 112 13.99 -5.86 -0.50
CA GLN A 112 13.78 -7.28 -0.19
C GLN A 112 14.07 -8.20 -1.37
N ARG A 113 13.97 -7.70 -2.60
CA ARG A 113 14.43 -8.43 -3.78
C ARG A 113 15.94 -8.19 -3.88
N PRO A 114 16.80 -9.21 -3.73
CA PRO A 114 18.21 -9.02 -4.06
C PRO A 114 18.27 -8.47 -5.48
N SER A 115 19.00 -7.37 -5.69
CA SER A 115 19.17 -6.81 -7.03
C SER A 115 19.58 -7.98 -7.92
N SER A 116 18.77 -8.32 -8.91
CA SER A 116 19.16 -9.31 -9.90
C SER A 116 20.29 -8.68 -10.71
N LYS A 117 21.51 -8.76 -10.17
CA LYS A 117 22.77 -8.55 -10.90
C LYS A 117 23.00 -9.65 -11.95
N THR A 118 21.98 -10.43 -12.30
CA THR A 118 21.94 -11.35 -13.43
C THR A 118 21.13 -10.83 -14.62
N ASN A 119 20.76 -9.54 -14.63
CA ASN A 119 20.32 -8.86 -15.86
C ASN A 119 21.41 -7.92 -16.44
N SER A 120 22.69 -8.25 -16.30
CA SER A 120 23.59 -7.89 -17.39
C SER A 120 23.14 -8.75 -18.57
N LEU A 121 22.33 -8.18 -19.47
CA LEU A 121 22.14 -8.70 -20.82
C LEU A 121 23.54 -8.87 -21.42
N GLN A 122 24.11 -10.07 -21.30
CA GLN A 122 25.25 -10.45 -22.11
C GLN A 122 24.66 -10.70 -23.49
N LEU A 123 24.68 -9.66 -24.33
CA LEU A 123 24.52 -9.83 -25.76
C LEU A 123 25.65 -10.74 -26.22
N VAL A 124 25.39 -12.05 -26.24
CA VAL A 124 26.22 -13.01 -26.94
C VAL A 124 25.91 -12.83 -28.41
N ASP A 125 26.64 -11.93 -29.07
CA ASP A 125 26.70 -11.94 -30.51
C ASP A 125 27.53 -13.16 -30.96
N SER A 126 27.21 -13.70 -32.12
CA SER A 126 27.90 -14.76 -32.86
C SER A 126 29.40 -14.54 -33.06
N THR A 127 29.90 -13.34 -32.73
CA THR A 127 31.32 -12.96 -32.71
C THR A 127 32.06 -13.29 -31.40
N THR A 128 31.35 -13.68 -30.33
CA THR A 128 31.92 -13.82 -28.98
C THR A 128 32.51 -15.22 -28.70
N ILE A 129 32.28 -16.21 -29.57
CA ILE A 129 32.97 -17.51 -29.52
C ILE A 129 33.85 -17.64 -30.76
N PRO A 130 35.18 -17.43 -30.67
CA PRO A 130 36.04 -17.85 -31.75
C PRO A 130 36.06 -19.39 -31.72
N LEU A 131 35.30 -20.01 -32.62
CA LEU A 131 35.43 -21.43 -32.96
C LEU A 131 36.76 -21.65 -33.72
N ASN A 132 37.88 -21.38 -33.05
CA ASN A 132 39.17 -21.76 -33.58
C ASN A 132 39.46 -23.22 -33.20
N ARG A 133 39.11 -24.14 -34.10
CA ARG A 133 39.42 -25.58 -33.99
C ARG A 133 40.91 -25.91 -34.13
N THR A 134 41.80 -24.93 -34.37
CA THR A 134 43.25 -25.17 -34.55
C THR A 134 44.08 -25.02 -33.25
N ARG A 135 43.46 -24.80 -32.09
CA ARG A 135 44.16 -24.53 -30.82
C ARG A 135 43.84 -25.48 -29.65
N PHE A 136 43.44 -26.70 -29.94
CA PHE A 136 43.45 -27.77 -28.93
C PHE A 136 44.16 -28.99 -29.53
N PRO A 137 45.41 -29.29 -29.10
CA PRO A 137 46.06 -30.57 -29.39
C PRO A 137 45.38 -31.74 -28.68
#